data_AF-A0A251S3Y1-F1
#
_entry.id   AF-A0A251S3Y1-F1
#
_cell.length_a   1.000
_cell.length_b   1.000
_cell.length_c   1.000
_cell.angle_alpha   90.00
_cell.angle_beta   90.00
_cell.angle_gamma   90.00
#
_symmetry.space_group_name_H-M   'P 1'
#
loop_
_entity.id
_entity.type
_entity.pdbx_description
1 polymer ?
#
loop_
_entity_poly.entity_id
_entity_poly.type
_entity_poly.pdbx_seq_one_letter_code
_entity_poly.pdbx_strand_id
1 'polypeptide(L)'
;MLQIENEYGNIEESYGQKGKDYVKWAAKMAVGLGVGVPWVMCEQADAPEYIIDACNGYYCDGFKPNSNEKPVLWTENWDGWYADINISLTIARWREAEEVEPILDALPNLEQYIYCSLADVYLKSALLPHRELETEALLESKGVNYTSIRPVYIYDPLNYNPVEEWFFHRLKAGRLIPIPNSGLQVSQLGHIKVLATASI
;
A
#
# COMPACT_ATOMS: atom_id res chain seq x y z
N MET A 1 -0.40 -15.53 -5.37
CA MET A 1 -1.43 -15.17 -4.40
C MET A 1 -1.58 -13.66 -4.44
N LEU A 2 -2.78 -13.13 -4.28
CA LEU A 2 -3.06 -11.69 -4.29
C LEU A 2 -3.87 -11.32 -3.06
N GLN A 3 -3.69 -10.13 -2.53
CA GLN A 3 -4.47 -9.64 -1.40
C GLN A 3 -5.58 -8.70 -1.90
N ILE A 4 -6.77 -8.84 -1.33
CA ILE A 4 -7.87 -7.90 -1.49
C ILE A 4 -8.20 -7.35 -0.11
N GLU A 5 -8.44 -6.04 -0.01
CA GLU A 5 -8.53 -5.31 1.26
C GLU A 5 -7.26 -5.39 2.13
N ASN A 6 -7.20 -4.54 3.15
CA ASN A 6 -6.12 -4.56 4.12
C ASN A 6 -6.65 -4.26 5.52
N GLU A 7 -6.64 -5.28 6.38
CA GLU A 7 -7.08 -5.18 7.78
C GLU A 7 -8.49 -4.62 7.99
N TYR A 8 -9.37 -4.78 7.00
CA TYR A 8 -10.72 -4.22 7.06
C TYR A 8 -11.53 -4.77 8.23
N GLY A 9 -11.24 -5.98 8.71
CA GLY A 9 -11.90 -6.57 9.88
C GLY A 9 -11.71 -5.73 11.16
N ASN A 10 -10.64 -4.92 11.25
CA ASN A 10 -10.43 -3.99 12.36
C ASN A 10 -11.44 -2.84 12.38
N ILE A 11 -12.02 -2.49 11.22
CA ILE A 11 -12.99 -1.38 11.08
C ILE A 11 -14.39 -1.86 10.69
N GLU A 12 -14.56 -3.12 10.29
CA GLU A 12 -15.80 -3.67 9.76
C GLU A 12 -17.01 -3.41 10.69
N GLU A 13 -16.82 -3.59 12.00
CA GLU A 13 -17.89 -3.42 12.98
C GLU A 13 -18.49 -2.01 12.94
N SER A 14 -17.70 -0.99 12.64
CA SER A 14 -18.17 0.41 12.55
C SER A 14 -19.20 0.62 11.43
N TYR A 15 -19.23 -0.28 10.43
CA TYR A 15 -20.16 -0.28 9.31
C TYR A 15 -21.30 -1.31 9.47
N GLY A 16 -21.30 -2.09 10.54
CA GLY A 16 -22.33 -3.10 10.85
C GLY A 16 -22.57 -4.07 9.69
N GLN A 17 -23.84 -4.31 9.34
CA GLN A 17 -24.18 -5.25 8.27
C GLN A 17 -23.64 -4.84 6.90
N LYS A 18 -23.47 -3.54 6.64
CA LYS A 18 -22.92 -3.06 5.37
C LYS A 18 -21.44 -3.41 5.22
N GLY A 19 -20.67 -3.40 6.30
CA GLY A 19 -19.28 -3.88 6.30
C GLY A 19 -19.19 -5.35 5.91
N LYS A 20 -20.04 -6.19 6.51
CA LYS A 20 -20.13 -7.63 6.18
C LYS A 20 -20.53 -7.90 4.73
N ASP A 21 -21.45 -7.09 4.21
CA ASP A 21 -21.88 -7.20 2.82
C ASP A 21 -20.78 -6.72 1.86
N TYR A 22 -20.01 -5.70 2.27
CA TYR A 22 -18.85 -5.20 1.55
C TYR A 22 -17.74 -6.25 1.45
N VAL A 23 -17.34 -6.90 2.55
CA VAL A 23 -16.31 -7.95 2.55
C VAL A 23 -16.68 -9.08 1.57
N LYS A 24 -17.94 -9.51 1.58
CA LYS A 24 -18.45 -10.52 0.64
C LYS A 24 -18.42 -10.04 -0.81
N TRP A 25 -18.72 -8.76 -1.05
CA TRP A 25 -18.66 -8.18 -2.39
C TRP A 25 -17.21 -8.08 -2.88
N ALA A 26 -16.29 -7.58 -2.05
CA ALA A 26 -14.87 -7.43 -2.37
C ALA A 26 -14.23 -8.78 -2.69
N ALA A 27 -14.51 -9.82 -1.88
CA ALA A 27 -14.08 -11.18 -2.12
C ALA A 27 -14.59 -11.75 -3.46
N LYS A 28 -15.88 -11.56 -3.76
CA LYS A 28 -16.47 -12.01 -5.04
C LYS A 28 -15.88 -11.26 -6.24
N MET A 29 -15.68 -9.96 -6.12
CA MET A 29 -15.08 -9.12 -7.15
C MET A 29 -13.66 -9.62 -7.45
N ALA A 30 -12.82 -9.81 -6.41
CA ALA A 30 -11.45 -10.27 -6.54
C ALA A 30 -11.35 -11.64 -7.24
N VAL A 31 -12.15 -12.62 -6.82
CA VAL A 31 -12.19 -13.94 -7.46
C VAL A 31 -12.73 -13.86 -8.89
N GLY A 32 -13.71 -12.99 -9.13
CA GLY A 32 -14.32 -12.76 -10.44
C GLY A 32 -13.34 -12.25 -11.52
N LEU A 33 -12.20 -11.69 -11.12
CA LEU A 33 -11.12 -11.30 -12.04
C LEU A 33 -10.46 -12.49 -12.74
N GLY A 34 -10.63 -13.72 -12.24
CA GLY A 34 -10.17 -14.93 -12.93
C GLY A 34 -8.65 -15.04 -13.06
N VAL A 35 -7.89 -14.44 -12.13
CA VAL A 35 -6.42 -14.33 -12.20
C VAL A 35 -5.70 -15.69 -12.04
N GLY A 36 -6.40 -16.73 -11.59
CA GLY A 36 -5.87 -18.09 -11.53
C GLY A 36 -4.91 -18.37 -10.36
N VAL A 37 -4.85 -17.47 -9.37
CA VAL A 37 -4.07 -17.64 -8.13
C VAL A 37 -4.96 -17.40 -6.90
N PRO A 38 -4.63 -17.95 -5.71
CA PRO A 38 -5.42 -17.74 -4.49
C PRO A 38 -5.45 -16.28 -4.04
N TRP A 39 -6.51 -15.92 -3.32
CA TRP A 39 -6.70 -14.61 -2.70
C TRP A 39 -6.60 -14.69 -1.18
N VAL A 40 -6.11 -13.61 -0.57
CA VAL A 40 -5.97 -13.45 0.88
C VAL A 40 -6.62 -12.15 1.36
N MET A 41 -7.14 -12.16 2.59
CA MET A 41 -7.55 -10.98 3.37
C MET A 41 -6.85 -11.03 4.74
N CYS A 42 -6.02 -10.05 5.06
CA CYS A 42 -5.36 -9.97 6.38
C CYS A 42 -6.31 -9.36 7.42
N GLU A 43 -6.21 -9.83 8.67
CA GLU A 43 -7.04 -9.40 9.81
C GLU A 43 -8.55 -9.39 9.49
N GLN A 44 -9.03 -10.43 8.79
CA GLN A 44 -10.43 -10.57 8.38
C GLN A 44 -11.00 -11.93 8.79
N ALA A 45 -11.46 -12.02 10.04
CA ALA A 45 -11.92 -13.28 10.64
C ALA A 45 -13.13 -13.91 9.93
N ASP A 46 -13.97 -13.13 9.23
CA ASP A 46 -15.14 -13.63 8.50
C ASP A 46 -14.92 -13.72 6.98
N ALA A 47 -13.66 -13.71 6.53
CA ALA A 47 -13.32 -13.89 5.11
C ALA A 47 -13.99 -15.16 4.52
N PRO A 48 -14.63 -15.08 3.34
CA PRO A 48 -15.30 -16.23 2.73
C PRO A 48 -14.40 -17.45 2.57
N GLU A 49 -14.96 -18.66 2.52
CA GLU A 49 -14.20 -19.92 2.49
C GLU A 49 -13.14 -20.00 1.38
N TYR A 50 -13.42 -19.38 0.23
CA TYR A 50 -12.52 -19.35 -0.92
C TYR A 50 -11.46 -18.23 -0.87
N ILE A 51 -11.42 -17.45 0.21
CA ILE A 51 -10.39 -16.45 0.52
C ILE A 51 -9.63 -16.92 1.75
N ILE A 52 -8.31 -16.89 1.71
CA ILE A 52 -7.48 -17.23 2.87
C ILE A 52 -7.52 -16.03 3.83
N ASP A 53 -7.89 -16.23 5.08
CA ASP A 53 -7.67 -15.24 6.13
C ASP A 53 -6.26 -15.39 6.71
N ALA A 54 -5.63 -14.25 7.01
CA ALA A 54 -4.25 -14.20 7.47
C ALA A 54 -4.08 -13.27 8.66
N CYS A 55 -2.99 -13.50 9.41
CA CYS A 55 -2.63 -12.72 10.59
C CYS A 55 -1.54 -11.70 10.26
N ASN A 56 -1.59 -10.56 10.94
CA ASN A 56 -0.57 -9.53 11.00
C ASN A 56 -0.15 -9.34 12.47
N GLY A 57 1.15 -9.19 12.72
CA GLY A 57 1.60 -9.08 14.10
C GLY A 57 3.09 -9.31 14.29
N TYR A 58 3.56 -9.04 15.51
CA TYR A 58 4.86 -9.53 15.98
C TYR A 58 4.87 -11.05 16.19
N TYR A 59 3.70 -11.61 16.52
CA TYR A 59 3.52 -13.03 16.85
C TYR A 59 2.19 -13.51 16.29
N CYS A 60 2.23 -14.49 15.39
CA CYS A 60 1.06 -15.17 14.84
C CYS A 60 1.11 -16.69 15.07
N ASP A 61 1.95 -17.17 16.00
CA ASP A 61 2.10 -18.60 16.34
C ASP A 61 0.82 -19.22 16.93
N GLY A 62 -0.04 -18.39 17.52
CA GLY A 62 -1.37 -18.79 17.99
C GLY A 62 -2.50 -18.63 16.96
N PHE A 63 -2.23 -18.02 15.79
CA PHE A 63 -3.26 -17.75 14.80
C PHE A 63 -3.83 -19.05 14.22
N LYS A 64 -5.15 -19.07 14.06
CA LYS A 64 -5.87 -20.14 13.38
C LYS A 64 -6.78 -19.50 12.35
N PRO A 65 -6.71 -19.94 11.09
CA PRO A 65 -7.65 -19.45 10.10
C PRO A 65 -9.07 -19.84 10.47
N ASN A 66 -10.04 -19.13 9.90
CA ASN A 66 -11.45 -19.30 10.21
C ASN A 66 -12.05 -20.63 9.72
N SER A 67 -11.26 -21.46 9.03
CA SER A 67 -11.58 -22.80 8.59
C SER A 67 -10.35 -23.72 8.65
N ASN A 68 -10.57 -25.00 8.98
CA ASN A 68 -9.51 -26.02 9.02
C ASN A 68 -9.00 -26.41 7.62
N GLU A 69 -9.68 -26.02 6.55
CA GLU A 69 -9.27 -26.28 5.17
C GLU A 69 -8.27 -25.24 4.65
N LYS A 70 -8.14 -24.11 5.36
CA LYS A 70 -7.25 -23.01 5.00
C LYS A 70 -5.87 -23.19 5.64
N PRO A 71 -4.79 -22.80 4.94
CA PRO A 71 -3.46 -22.77 5.55
C PRO A 71 -3.37 -21.67 6.60
N VAL A 72 -2.57 -21.88 7.64
CA VAL A 72 -2.14 -20.79 8.53
C VAL A 72 -1.21 -19.88 7.75
N LEU A 73 -1.57 -18.60 7.63
CA LEU A 73 -0.79 -17.61 6.89
C LEU A 73 -0.53 -16.37 7.74
N TRP A 74 0.72 -15.93 7.72
CA TRP A 74 1.20 -14.73 8.37
C TRP A 74 1.62 -13.75 7.28
N THR A 75 0.81 -12.72 7.03
CA THR A 75 1.00 -11.75 5.94
C THR A 75 1.98 -10.65 6.33
N GLU A 76 1.97 -10.20 7.59
CA GLU A 76 2.89 -9.19 8.09
C GLU A 76 3.57 -9.64 9.38
N ASN A 77 4.79 -10.15 9.25
CA ASN A 77 5.69 -10.34 10.38
C ASN A 77 6.33 -9.01 10.74
N TRP A 78 5.84 -8.39 11.82
CA TRP A 78 6.43 -7.18 12.36
C TRP A 78 7.78 -7.54 13.01
N ASP A 79 8.87 -7.45 12.25
CA ASP A 79 10.25 -7.62 12.72
C ASP A 79 10.88 -6.29 13.18
N GLY A 80 10.05 -5.25 13.26
CA GLY A 80 10.34 -3.91 13.74
C GLY A 80 9.07 -3.07 13.75
N TRP A 81 9.18 -1.83 14.22
CA TRP A 81 8.11 -0.84 14.15
C TRP A 81 8.55 0.30 13.24
N TYR A 82 7.59 1.06 12.72
CA TYR A 82 7.93 2.29 12.01
C TYR A 82 8.72 3.20 12.96
N ALA A 83 9.77 3.84 12.43
CA ALA A 83 10.48 4.85 13.18
C ALA A 83 9.61 6.11 13.23
N ASP A 84 9.12 6.47 14.43
CA ASP A 84 8.67 7.83 14.71
C ASP A 84 9.90 8.73 14.73
N ILE A 85 10.31 9.17 13.54
CA ILE A 85 11.39 10.13 13.40
C ILE A 85 10.84 11.46 13.90
N ASN A 86 11.26 11.87 15.10
CA ASN A 86 11.05 13.18 15.71
C ASN A 86 11.83 14.26 14.94
N ILE A 87 11.54 14.41 13.66
CA ILE A 87 11.85 15.58 12.85
C ILE A 87 10.47 16.21 12.56
N SER A 88 10.37 17.55 12.61
CA SER A 88 9.18 18.30 12.16
C SER A 88 8.97 18.18 10.64
N LEU A 89 8.83 16.94 10.15
CA LEU A 89 8.76 16.57 8.76
C LEU A 89 7.88 15.33 8.66
N THR A 90 6.57 15.55 8.57
CA THR A 90 5.59 14.48 8.39
C THR A 90 5.71 13.96 6.96
N ILE A 91 6.24 12.74 6.78
CA ILE A 91 6.13 11.98 5.53
C ILE A 91 4.83 11.17 5.61
N ALA A 92 3.75 11.70 5.04
CA ALA A 92 2.50 10.95 4.93
C ALA A 92 2.50 10.12 3.64
N ARG A 93 2.46 8.81 3.80
CA ARG A 93 2.30 7.84 2.71
C ARG A 93 0.81 7.52 2.60
N TRP A 94 0.24 7.60 1.40
CA TRP A 94 -1.12 7.10 1.08
C TRP A 94 -2.25 7.67 1.92
N ARG A 95 -2.28 8.99 2.14
CA ARG A 95 -3.40 9.62 2.84
C ARG A 95 -4.28 10.41 1.88
N GLU A 96 -5.54 10.03 1.84
CA GLU A 96 -6.59 10.84 1.22
C GLU A 96 -6.75 12.14 2.02
N ALA A 97 -7.34 13.16 1.40
CA ALA A 97 -7.51 14.48 2.02
C ALA A 97 -8.16 14.38 3.41
N GLU A 98 -9.16 13.51 3.56
CA GLU A 98 -9.88 13.27 4.82
C GLU A 98 -8.97 12.72 5.95
N GLU A 99 -7.90 12.00 5.60
CA GLU A 99 -6.95 11.46 6.57
C GLU A 99 -5.79 12.41 6.88
N VAL A 100 -5.51 13.34 5.96
CA VAL A 100 -4.49 14.39 6.12
C VAL A 100 -5.02 15.52 7.00
N GLU A 101 -6.28 15.90 6.85
CA GLU A 101 -6.91 16.99 7.61
C GLU A 101 -6.71 16.91 9.14
N PRO A 102 -7.01 15.79 9.83
CA PRO A 102 -6.82 15.70 11.28
C PRO A 102 -5.34 15.76 11.70
N ILE A 103 -4.40 15.37 10.84
CA ILE A 103 -2.96 15.50 11.12
C ILE A 103 -2.55 16.98 11.08
N LEU A 104 -3.02 17.72 10.08
CA LEU A 104 -2.75 19.15 9.96
C LEU A 104 -3.34 19.92 11.14
N ASP A 105 -4.56 19.57 11.56
CA ASP A 105 -5.21 20.17 12.72
C ASP A 105 -4.47 19.88 14.03
N ALA A 106 -3.85 18.70 14.15
CA ALA A 106 -3.03 18.31 15.30
C ALA A 106 -1.64 18.98 15.32
N LEU A 107 -1.18 19.54 14.20
CA LEU A 107 0.15 20.12 14.03
C LEU A 107 0.09 21.60 13.64
N PRO A 108 -0.35 22.50 14.55
CA PRO A 108 -0.57 23.91 14.24
C PRO A 108 0.71 24.71 13.90
N ASN A 109 1.90 24.16 14.21
CA ASN A 109 3.20 24.78 13.96
C ASN A 109 4.02 24.02 12.89
N LEU A 110 3.35 23.33 11.97
CA LEU A 110 4.00 22.58 10.91
C LEU A 110 4.72 23.52 9.92
N GLU A 111 6.04 23.41 9.82
CA GLU A 111 6.85 24.24 8.91
C GLU A 111 6.91 23.70 7.47
N GLN A 112 6.93 22.36 7.33
CA GLN A 112 7.05 21.67 6.05
C GLN A 112 6.34 20.32 6.11
N TYR A 113 5.47 20.07 5.14
CA TYR A 113 4.82 18.78 4.93
C TYR A 113 5.41 18.07 3.70
N ILE A 114 5.89 16.84 3.85
CA ILE A 114 6.32 16.04 2.70
C ILE A 114 5.23 15.03 2.37
N TYR A 115 4.57 15.24 1.25
CA TYR A 115 3.48 14.41 0.80
C TYR A 115 3.99 13.38 -0.23
N CYS A 116 3.75 12.10 0.00
CA CYS A 116 4.05 11.06 -0.98
C CYS A 116 2.78 10.72 -1.77
N SER A 117 2.66 11.33 -2.95
CA SER A 117 1.46 11.29 -3.80
C SER A 117 1.23 9.94 -4.48
N LEU A 118 -0.03 9.63 -4.77
CA LEU A 118 -0.43 8.35 -5.35
C LEU A 118 -0.25 8.33 -6.87
N ALA A 119 0.55 7.40 -7.39
CA ALA A 119 0.82 7.30 -8.84
C ALA A 119 -0.43 7.07 -9.72
N ASP A 120 -1.55 6.59 -9.15
CA ASP A 120 -2.75 6.15 -9.88
C ASP A 120 -3.96 7.11 -9.81
N VAL A 121 -3.86 8.25 -9.11
CA VAL A 121 -5.02 9.17 -8.91
C VAL A 121 -4.96 10.41 -9.83
N TYR A 122 -3.98 10.45 -10.72
CA TYR A 122 -3.74 11.58 -11.61
C TYR A 122 -4.64 11.55 -12.84
N LEU A 123 -5.31 12.68 -13.14
CA LEU A 123 -5.97 12.87 -14.44
C LEU A 123 -4.95 12.69 -15.57
N LYS A 124 -5.37 12.01 -16.65
CA LYS A 124 -4.56 11.91 -17.87
C LYS A 124 -4.25 13.32 -18.38
N SER A 125 -2.99 13.73 -18.26
CA SER A 125 -2.46 14.99 -18.77
C SER A 125 -1.31 14.73 -19.73
N ALA A 126 -1.17 15.53 -20.78
CA ALA A 126 -0.01 15.49 -21.67
C ALA A 126 1.18 16.32 -21.13
N LEU A 127 0.97 17.07 -20.04
CA LEU A 127 1.92 17.99 -19.44
C LEU A 127 2.28 17.54 -18.02
N LEU A 128 3.58 17.51 -17.74
CA LEU A 128 4.15 17.26 -16.42
C LEU A 128 4.29 18.57 -15.63
N PRO A 129 4.25 18.52 -14.28
CA PRO A 129 3.91 17.35 -13.46
C PRO A 129 2.40 17.09 -13.45
N HIS A 130 2.02 15.81 -13.36
CA HIS A 130 0.64 15.44 -13.05
C HIS A 130 0.29 15.91 -11.62
N ARG A 131 -0.96 16.32 -11.37
CA ARG A 131 -1.45 16.79 -10.05
C ARG A 131 -2.50 15.88 -9.42
N GLU A 132 -2.33 15.57 -8.13
CA GLU A 132 -3.25 14.75 -7.35
C GLU A 132 -4.26 15.70 -6.73
N LEU A 133 -5.49 15.68 -7.24
CA LEU A 133 -6.39 16.83 -7.14
C LEU A 133 -6.92 17.11 -5.73
N GLU A 134 -7.02 16.10 -4.87
CA GLU A 134 -7.76 16.26 -3.61
C GLU A 134 -6.84 16.63 -2.44
N THR A 135 -5.78 15.86 -2.20
CA THR A 135 -4.88 16.13 -1.07
C THR A 135 -4.00 17.34 -1.31
N GLU A 136 -3.49 17.54 -2.53
CA GLU A 136 -2.72 18.75 -2.86
C GLU A 136 -3.60 20.01 -2.76
N ALA A 137 -4.87 19.94 -3.18
CA ALA A 137 -5.81 21.05 -3.04
C ALA A 137 -6.17 21.33 -1.57
N LEU A 138 -6.30 20.30 -0.72
CA LEU A 138 -6.48 20.48 0.72
C LEU A 138 -5.29 21.21 1.32
N LEU A 139 -4.07 20.77 1.03
CA LEU A 139 -2.82 21.38 1.52
C LEU A 139 -2.71 22.84 1.08
N GLU A 140 -3.02 23.14 -0.19
CA GLU A 140 -3.10 24.51 -0.71
C GLU A 140 -4.18 25.33 0.02
N SER A 141 -5.37 24.77 0.25
CA SER A 141 -6.49 25.47 0.92
C SER A 141 -6.21 25.81 2.38
N LYS A 142 -5.45 24.96 3.09
CA LYS A 142 -5.03 25.19 4.47
C LYS A 142 -3.75 26.04 4.56
N GLY A 143 -3.18 26.45 3.42
CA GLY A 143 -1.97 27.27 3.37
C GLY A 143 -0.73 26.57 3.92
N VAL A 144 -0.72 25.23 3.86
CA VAL A 144 0.40 24.42 4.37
C VAL A 144 1.55 24.51 3.39
N ASN A 145 2.75 24.76 3.89
CA ASN A 145 3.96 24.65 3.07
C ASN A 145 4.27 23.16 2.85
N TYR A 146 4.13 22.68 1.61
CA TYR A 146 4.30 21.26 1.30
C TYR A 146 5.19 21.00 0.09
N THR A 147 5.76 19.79 0.04
CA THR A 147 6.43 19.23 -1.13
C THR A 147 5.80 17.89 -1.45
N SER A 148 5.21 17.77 -2.64
CA SER A 148 4.68 16.52 -3.16
C SER A 148 5.78 15.76 -3.90
N ILE A 149 6.04 14.53 -3.48
CA ILE A 149 6.96 13.59 -4.12
C ILE A 149 6.14 12.51 -4.80
N ARG A 150 6.50 12.20 -6.05
CA ARG A 150 5.94 11.05 -6.76
C ARG A 150 6.80 9.83 -6.52
N PRO A 151 6.33 8.79 -5.81
CA PRO A 151 7.08 7.57 -5.65
C PRO A 151 7.19 6.86 -7.01
N VAL A 152 8.40 6.40 -7.30
CA VAL A 152 8.64 5.33 -8.27
C VAL A 152 8.37 3.98 -7.60
N TYR A 153 8.41 2.86 -8.31
CA TYR A 153 8.34 1.55 -7.65
C TYR A 153 9.51 1.43 -6.67
N ILE A 154 9.19 1.36 -5.38
CA ILE A 154 10.19 1.33 -4.31
C ILE A 154 10.63 -0.12 -4.11
N TYR A 155 11.93 -0.35 -3.95
CA TYR A 155 12.48 -1.66 -3.60
C TYR A 155 13.45 -1.58 -2.42
N ASP A 156 13.47 -2.63 -1.60
CA ASP A 156 14.44 -2.96 -0.53
C ASP A 156 14.08 -4.37 0.02
N PRO A 157 14.95 -5.08 0.78
CA PRO A 157 14.52 -6.24 1.54
C PRO A 157 13.31 -5.90 2.41
N LEU A 158 12.40 -6.89 2.57
CA LEU A 158 11.14 -6.74 3.32
C LEU A 158 10.08 -5.87 2.63
N ASN A 159 10.26 -5.53 1.35
CA ASN A 159 9.20 -4.90 0.57
C ASN A 159 8.02 -5.88 0.36
N TYR A 160 6.81 -5.41 0.64
CA TYR A 160 5.57 -6.19 0.49
C TYR A 160 5.26 -6.59 -0.95
N ASN A 161 5.77 -5.81 -1.93
CA ASN A 161 5.62 -6.09 -3.35
C ASN A 161 6.98 -6.09 -4.06
N PRO A 162 7.77 -7.18 -3.96
CA PRO A 162 9.13 -7.24 -4.45
C PRO A 162 9.15 -7.45 -5.98
N VAL A 163 8.74 -6.44 -6.73
CA VAL A 163 8.73 -6.46 -8.21
C VAL A 163 10.11 -6.77 -8.81
N GLU A 164 11.18 -6.44 -8.11
CA GLU A 164 12.56 -6.77 -8.45
C GLU A 164 12.85 -8.28 -8.38
N GLU A 165 12.11 -9.05 -7.57
CA GLU A 165 12.33 -10.48 -7.36
C GLU A 165 12.20 -11.27 -8.67
N TRP A 166 11.26 -10.87 -9.53
CA TRP A 166 11.07 -11.47 -10.86
C TRP A 166 12.34 -11.39 -11.71
N PHE A 167 13.05 -10.26 -11.66
CA PHE A 167 14.31 -10.07 -12.39
C PHE A 167 15.41 -10.95 -11.79
N PHE A 168 15.52 -10.98 -10.45
CA PHE A 168 16.53 -11.78 -9.77
C PHE A 168 16.34 -13.28 -9.98
N HIS A 169 15.11 -13.80 -9.96
CA HIS A 169 14.82 -15.20 -10.27
C HIS A 169 15.25 -15.59 -11.69
N ARG A 170 15.03 -14.72 -12.68
CA ARG A 170 15.47 -14.96 -14.05
C ARG A 170 16.99 -14.98 -14.17
N LEU A 171 17.67 -14.00 -13.58
CA LEU A 171 19.13 -13.93 -13.57
C LEU A 171 19.74 -15.17 -12.90
N LYS A 172 19.23 -15.56 -11.73
CA LYS A 172 19.69 -16.75 -10.99
C LYS A 172 19.48 -18.05 -11.78
N ALA A 173 18.39 -18.14 -12.55
CA ALA A 173 18.07 -19.29 -13.38
C ALA A 173 18.71 -19.25 -14.78
N GLY A 174 19.56 -18.26 -15.09
CA GLY A 174 20.16 -18.11 -16.42
C GLY A 174 19.14 -17.83 -17.54
N ARG A 175 17.98 -17.27 -17.21
CA ARG A 175 16.90 -16.94 -18.15
C ARG A 175 17.06 -15.50 -18.64
N LEU A 176 16.87 -15.29 -19.94
CA LEU A 176 16.92 -13.96 -20.56
C LEU A 176 15.87 -13.01 -19.96
N ILE A 177 16.16 -11.72 -19.85
CA ILE A 177 15.17 -10.70 -19.43
C ILE A 177 14.57 -10.07 -20.69
N PRO A 178 13.25 -10.21 -20.95
CA PRO A 178 12.61 -9.53 -22.07
C PRO A 178 12.62 -8.02 -21.84
N ILE A 179 13.19 -7.28 -22.78
CA ILE A 179 13.17 -5.80 -22.79
C ILE A 179 12.01 -5.38 -23.71
N PRO A 180 11.05 -4.57 -23.23
CA PRO A 180 9.94 -4.11 -24.06
C PRO A 180 10.46 -3.29 -25.25
N ASN A 181 9.85 -3.50 -26.43
CA ASN A 181 10.28 -2.88 -27.69
C ASN A 181 10.16 -1.36 -27.72
N SER A 182 9.18 -0.77 -27.00
CA SER A 182 9.08 0.68 -26.86
C SER A 182 9.49 1.07 -25.44
N GLY A 183 10.47 1.97 -25.31
CA GLY A 183 10.90 2.54 -24.03
C GLY A 183 9.84 3.39 -23.32
N LEU A 184 8.60 3.38 -23.81
CA LEU A 184 7.42 3.98 -23.17
C LEU A 184 6.93 3.18 -21.95
N GLN A 185 7.46 1.96 -21.76
CA GLN A 185 7.13 1.07 -20.62
C GLN A 185 8.29 1.01 -19.61
N VAL A 186 9.14 2.03 -19.56
CA VAL A 186 10.24 2.09 -18.58
C VAL A 186 9.66 2.42 -17.22
N SER A 187 9.49 1.39 -16.39
CA SER A 187 9.23 1.54 -14.97
C SER A 187 10.51 1.94 -14.25
N GLN A 188 10.48 3.04 -13.52
CA GLN A 188 11.58 3.45 -12.65
C GLN A 188 11.51 2.67 -11.34
N LEU A 189 12.65 2.16 -10.88
CA LEU A 189 12.82 1.52 -9.58
C LEU A 189 13.68 2.44 -8.70
N GLY A 190 13.24 2.69 -7.47
CA GLY A 190 13.96 3.52 -6.50
C GLY A 190 14.23 2.75 -5.22
N HIS A 191 15.47 2.74 -4.75
CA HIS A 191 15.79 2.12 -3.47
C HIS A 191 15.29 3.00 -2.32
N ILE A 192 14.65 2.42 -1.30
CA ILE A 192 14.10 3.20 -0.16
C ILE A 192 15.14 4.12 0.51
N LYS A 193 16.40 3.71 0.64
CA LYS A 193 17.48 4.54 1.20
C LYS A 193 17.73 5.80 0.39
N VAL A 194 17.66 5.70 -0.93
CA VAL A 194 17.83 6.84 -1.84
C VAL A 194 16.64 7.78 -1.71
N LEU A 195 15.41 7.24 -1.65
CA LEU A 195 14.21 8.04 -1.45
C LEU A 195 14.21 8.76 -0.09
N ALA A 196 14.60 8.07 0.98
CA ALA A 196 14.70 8.63 2.31
C ALA A 196 15.74 9.76 2.38
N THR A 197 16.91 9.55 1.76
CA THR A 197 17.97 10.58 1.71
C THR A 197 17.55 11.79 0.89
N ALA A 198 16.75 11.60 -0.17
CA ALA A 198 16.23 12.70 -0.99
C ALA A 198 15.09 13.49 -0.31
N SER A 199 14.54 12.98 0.79
CA SER A 199 13.42 13.59 1.53
C SER A 199 13.89 14.37 2.77
N ILE A 200 15.19 14.44 3.03
CA ILE A 200 15.83 15.18 4.14
C ILE A 200 16.55 16.39 3.55
#